data_AF-A0A926F2A9-F1
#
_entry.id   AF-A0A926F2A9-F1
#
_cell.length_a   1.000
_cell.length_b   1.000
_cell.length_c   1.000
_cell.angle_alpha   90.00
_cell.angle_beta   90.00
_cell.angle_gamma   90.00
#
_symmetry.space_group_name_H-M   'P 1'
#
loop_
_entity.id
_entity.type
_entity.pdbx_description
1 polymer ?
#
loop_
_entity_poly.entity_id
_entity_poly.type
_entity_poly.pdbx_seq_one_letter_code
_entity_poly.pdbx_strand_id
1 'polypeptide(L)' 'MADFCLRCGRALKNKSSIKRGYGPGCYKKINREEKKDKESQVDVNKEERIEIEGQIFIDELEERRSMRKIS' A
#
# COMPACT_ATOMS: atom_id res chain seq x y z
N MET A 1 30.44 -9.07 -0.64
CA MET A 1 29.57 -9.41 -1.79
C MET A 1 28.75 -10.63 -1.43
N ALA A 2 27.47 -10.69 -1.82
CA ALA A 2 26.69 -11.92 -1.67
C ALA A 2 26.89 -12.81 -2.91
N ASP A 3 27.67 -13.88 -2.76
CA ASP A 3 27.93 -14.85 -3.83
C ASP A 3 26.77 -15.84 -3.99
N PHE A 4 25.79 -15.79 -3.09
CA PHE A 4 24.62 -16.66 -3.05
C PHE A 4 23.33 -15.84 -2.93
N CYS A 5 22.25 -16.39 -3.47
CA CYS A 5 20.92 -15.81 -3.38
C CYS A 5 20.40 -15.89 -1.95
N LEU A 6 20.05 -14.76 -1.34
CA LEU A 6 19.57 -14.71 0.05
C LEU A 6 18.22 -15.43 0.27
N ARG A 7 17.46 -15.71 -0.80
CA ARG A 7 16.17 -16.41 -0.72
C ARG A 7 16.27 -17.93 -0.88
N CYS A 8 17.19 -18.41 -1.70
CA CYS A 8 17.24 -19.82 -2.10
C CYS A 8 18.62 -20.46 -2.01
N GLY A 9 19.65 -19.72 -1.57
CA GLY A 9 21.01 -20.21 -1.41
C GLY A 9 21.78 -20.52 -2.71
N ARG A 10 21.17 -20.36 -3.89
CA ARG A 10 21.86 -20.64 -5.17
C ARG A 10 22.98 -19.65 -5.45
N ALA A 11 24.10 -20.13 -5.99
CA ALA A 11 25.22 -19.29 -6.39
C ALA A 11 24.82 -18.28 -7.49
N LEU A 12 25.21 -17.02 -7.30
CA LEU A 12 24.94 -15.91 -8.21
C LEU A 12 26.14 -15.71 -9.14
N LYS A 13 25.95 -15.96 -10.44
CA LYS A 13 27.02 -15.80 -11.44
C LYS A 13 27.08 -14.40 -12.05
N ASN A 14 25.94 -13.71 -12.08
CA ASN A 14 25.83 -12.41 -12.75
C ASN A 14 26.13 -11.27 -11.77
N LYS A 15 26.98 -10.31 -12.17
CA LYS A 15 27.30 -9.10 -11.39
C LYS A 15 26.04 -8.35 -10.91
N SER A 16 25.03 -8.23 -11.78
CA SER A 16 23.77 -7.58 -11.44
C SER A 16 22.95 -8.35 -10.41
N SER A 17 23.07 -9.68 -10.36
CA SER A 17 22.42 -10.50 -9.33
C SER A 17 23.18 -10.42 -8.01
N ILE A 18 24.52 -10.46 -8.06
CA ILE A 18 25.40 -10.29 -6.88
C ILE A 18 25.12 -8.93 -6.22
N LYS A 19 25.03 -7.84 -7.00
CA LYS A 19 24.71 -6.50 -6.49
C LYS A 19 23.35 -6.43 -5.79
N ARG A 20 22.37 -7.19 -6.28
CA ARG A 20 21.01 -7.26 -5.72
C ARG A 20 20.86 -8.30 -4.61
N GLY A 21 21.83 -9.22 -4.42
CA GLY A 21 21.74 -10.35 -3.48
C GLY A 21 20.74 -11.44 -3.86
N TYR A 22 20.08 -11.33 -5.03
CA TYR A 22 19.07 -12.27 -5.47
C TYR A 22 19.27 -12.71 -6.93
N GLY A 23 18.98 -13.99 -7.18
CA GLY A 23 18.90 -14.53 -8.53
C GLY A 23 17.67 -13.96 -9.27
N PRO A 24 17.66 -13.96 -10.61
CA PRO A 24 16.60 -13.32 -11.40
C PRO A 24 15.20 -13.85 -11.07
N GLY A 25 15.06 -15.17 -10.86
CA GLY A 25 13.78 -15.78 -10.48
C GLY A 25 13.31 -15.38 -9.09
N CYS A 26 14.23 -15.33 -8.10
CA CYS A 26 13.91 -14.90 -6.74
C CYS A 26 13.59 -13.40 -6.69
N TYR A 27 14.36 -12.58 -7.40
CA TYR A 27 14.15 -11.14 -7.51
C TYR A 27 12.77 -10.82 -8.09
N LYS A 28 12.35 -11.53 -9.14
CA LYS A 28 11.00 -11.35 -9.73
C LYS A 28 9.87 -11.68 -8.75
N LYS A 29 10.07 -12.66 -7.87
CA LYS A 29 9.07 -13.02 -6.85
C LYS A 29 8.97 -11.95 -5.76
N ILE A 30 10.11 -11.50 -5.23
CA ILE A 30 10.17 -10.43 -4.21
C ILE A 30 9.52 -9.15 -4.75
N ASN A 31 9.91 -8.70 -5.93
CA ASN A 31 9.32 -7.51 -6.55
C ASN A 31 7.81 -7.65 -6.81
N ARG A 32 7.28 -8.86 -6.95
CA ARG A 32 5.83 -9.09 -7.13
C ARG A 32 5.10 -9.06 -5.79
N GLU A 33 5.72 -9.60 -4.74
CA GLU A 33 5.21 -9.54 -3.36
C GLU A 33 5.15 -8.08 -2.90
N GLU A 34 6.25 -7.34 -3.00
CA GLU A 34 6.30 -5.92 -2.60
C GLU A 34 5.32 -5.02 -3.37
N LYS A 35 4.97 -5.38 -4.62
CA LYS A 35 3.96 -4.65 -5.39
C LYS A 35 2.55 -4.95 -4.93
N LYS A 36 2.26 -6.20 -4.55
CA LYS A 36 0.96 -6.58 -4.00
C LYS A 36 0.71 -5.86 -2.67
N ASP A 37 1.72 -5.79 -1.81
CA ASP A 37 1.61 -5.11 -0.52
C ASP A 37 1.34 -3.61 -0.68
N LYS A 38 1.88 -3.00 -1.74
CA LYS A 38 1.64 -1.58 -2.07
C LYS A 38 0.26 -1.35 -2.69
N GLU A 39 -0.24 -2.26 -3.51
CA GLU A 39 -1.58 -2.16 -4.10
C GLU A 39 -2.65 -2.25 -2.99
N SER A 40 -2.48 -3.13 -2.00
CA SER A 40 -3.37 -3.22 -0.84
C SER A 40 -3.37 -1.99 0.09
N GLN A 41 -2.37 -1.11 0.02
CA GLN A 41 -2.36 0.13 0.81
C GLN A 41 -3.12 1.29 0.14
N VAL A 42 -3.42 1.18 -1.16
CA VAL A 42 -4.14 2.22 -1.89
C VAL A 42 -5.65 2.14 -1.62
N ASP A 43 -6.19 0.94 -1.36
CA ASP A 43 -7.62 0.76 -1.11
C ASP A 43 -8.07 1.29 0.27
N VAL A 44 -7.21 1.19 1.30
CA VAL A 44 -7.54 1.67 2.66
C VAL A 44 -7.78 3.19 2.70
N ASN A 45 -7.04 3.95 1.88
CA ASN A 45 -7.18 5.41 1.83
C ASN A 45 -8.45 5.91 1.13
N LYS A 46 -9.14 5.04 0.37
CA LYS A 46 -10.33 5.43 -0.39
C LYS A 46 -11.59 5.33 0.45
N GLU A 47 -11.70 4.30 1.28
CA GLU A 47 -12.83 4.09 2.19
C GLU A 47 -12.86 5.17 3.28
N GLU A 48 -11.71 5.49 3.89
CA GLU A 48 -11.59 6.53 4.92
C GLU A 48 -11.97 7.93 4.39
N ARG A 49 -11.65 8.24 3.12
CA ARG A 49 -12.06 9.48 2.47
C ARG A 49 -13.57 9.60 2.28
N ILE A 50 -14.27 8.50 1.99
CA ILE A 50 -15.72 8.50 1.75
C ILE A 50 -16.49 8.73 3.07
N GLU A 51 -16.00 8.18 4.19
CA GLU A 51 -16.63 8.35 5.51
C GLU A 51 -16.53 9.79 6.04
N ILE A 52 -15.37 10.43 5.88
CA ILE A 52 -15.15 11.81 6.34
C ILE A 52 -16.05 12.80 5.56
N GLU A 53 -16.20 12.62 4.25
CA GLU A 53 -17.09 13.47 3.43
C GLU A 53 -18.57 13.30 3.82
N GLY A 54 -18.99 12.08 4.21
CA GLY A 54 -20.35 11.80 4.65
C GLY A 54 -20.72 12.46 5.99
N GLN A 55 -19.79 12.52 6.94
CA GLN A 55 -20.02 13.13 8.25
C GLN A 55 -20.21 14.65 8.16
N ILE A 56 -19.38 15.34 7.39
CA ILE A 56 -19.46 16.80 7.20
C ILE A 56 -20.83 17.22 6.64
N PHE A 57 -21.41 16.40 5.76
CA PHE A 57 -22.73 16.67 5.17
C PHE A 57 -23.89 16.51 6.17
N ILE A 58 -23.82 15.52 7.07
CA ILE A 58 -24.86 15.27 8.08
C ILE A 58 -24.85 16.37 9.14
N ASP A 59 -23.67 16.77 9.59
CA ASP A 59 -23.50 17.80 10.61
C ASP A 59 -24.07 19.15 10.16
N GLU A 60 -23.82 19.56 8.92
CA GLU A 60 -24.38 20.80 8.34
C GLU A 60 -25.93 20.78 8.30
N LEU A 61 -26.52 19.64 7.97
CA LEU A 61 -27.98 19.49 7.91
C LEU A 61 -28.63 19.53 9.29
N GLU A 62 -27.96 18.99 10.31
CA GLU A 62 -28.46 18.99 11.68
C GLU A 62 -28.41 20.39 12.31
N GLU A 63 -27.34 21.14 12.07
CA GLU A 63 -27.23 22.55 12.46
C GLU A 63 -28.35 23.40 11.84
N ARG A 64 -28.60 23.25 10.54
CA ARG A 64 -29.70 23.96 9.85
C ARG A 64 -31.08 23.59 10.37
N ARG A 65 -31.29 22.34 10.80
CA ARG A 65 -32.54 21.90 11.43
C ARG A 65 -32.71 22.47 12.83
N SER A 66 -31.62 22.58 13.60
CA SER A 66 -31.62 23.17 14.94
C SER A 66 -32.01 24.65 14.90
N MET A 67 -31.46 25.40 13.95
CA MET A 67 -31.75 26.84 13.77
C MET A 67 -33.20 27.15 13.39
N ARG A 68 -33.91 26.20 12.76
CA ARG A 68 -35.33 26.37 12.38
C ARG A 68 -36.32 26.06 13.51
N LYS A 69 -35.87 25.45 14.61
CA LYS A 69 -36.73 25.11 15.77
C LYS A 69 -36.80 26.23 16.82
N ILE A 70 -36.07 27.33 16.62
CA ILE A 70 -36.00 28.47 17.56
C ILE A 70 -36.84 29.68 17.06
N SER A 71 -37.61 29.53 15.97
CA SER A 71 -38.57 30.54 15.47
C SER A 71 -40.02 30.14 15.75
#